data_AF-V4M3B2-F1
#
_entry.id   AF-V4M3B2-F1
#
_cell.length_a   1.000
_cell.length_b   1.000
_cell.length_c   1.000
_cell.angle_alpha   90.00
_cell.angle_beta   90.00
_cell.angle_gamma   90.00
#
_symmetry.space_group_name_H-M   'P 1'
#
loop_
_entity.id
_entity.type
_entity.pdbx_description
1 polymer ?
#
loop_
_entity_poly.entity_id
_entity_poly.type
_entity_poly.pdbx_seq_one_letter_code
_entity_poly.pdbx_strand_id
1 'polypeptide(L)'
;MAVVAPTTLMHMHFIYAYLREPVTREDVVRTLSGSPRIVLIPPELGIEGTAHLFEVGRDLGRKRGDMPEVMVFEESINASGGEVSLMYAVHQESVVVPENVDAIRAVMSAASREETVRLTDSTLGIMRGRLA
;
A
#
# COMPACT_ATOMS: atom_id res chain seq x y z
N MET A 1 2.00 3.80 -18.50
CA MET A 1 3.34 3.73 -19.12
C MET A 1 4.32 3.22 -18.08
N ALA A 2 5.43 2.62 -18.48
CA ALA A 2 6.48 2.17 -17.57
C ALA A 2 7.84 2.68 -18.04
N VAL A 3 8.70 3.00 -17.09
CA VAL A 3 10.09 3.39 -17.34
C VAL A 3 10.96 2.80 -16.23
N VAL A 4 12.19 2.42 -16.57
CA VAL A 4 13.18 1.95 -15.60
C VAL A 4 14.05 3.12 -15.17
N ALA A 5 14.21 3.31 -13.86
CA ALA A 5 15.09 4.29 -13.24
C ALA A 5 16.25 3.58 -12.52
N PRO A 6 17.42 4.22 -12.32
CA PRO A 6 18.56 3.63 -11.62
C PRO A 6 18.34 3.63 -10.09
N THR A 7 17.42 2.79 -9.61
CA THR A 7 17.13 2.54 -8.19
C THR A 7 16.78 1.07 -7.98
N THR A 8 16.98 0.57 -6.76
CA THR A 8 16.77 -0.85 -6.42
C THR A 8 15.72 -1.09 -5.35
N LEU A 9 15.32 -0.06 -4.60
CA LEU A 9 14.52 -0.26 -3.38
C LEU A 9 13.05 -0.52 -3.68
N MET A 10 12.39 0.39 -4.40
CA MET A 10 10.95 0.32 -4.63
C MET A 10 10.59 0.87 -6.00
N HIS A 11 9.49 0.38 -6.55
CA HIS A 11 8.81 1.03 -7.66
C HIS A 11 7.95 2.19 -7.17
N MET A 12 7.72 3.16 -8.06
CA MET A 12 6.81 4.28 -7.84
C MET A 12 5.74 4.27 -8.93
N HIS A 13 4.50 4.49 -8.52
CA HIS A 13 3.36 4.60 -9.42
C HIS A 13 2.73 5.98 -9.26
N PHE A 14 2.29 6.51 -10.40
CA PHE A 14 1.56 7.76 -10.52
C PHE A 14 0.25 7.41 -11.21
N ILE A 15 -0.85 7.46 -10.45
CA ILE A 15 -2.16 7.12 -11.00
C ILE A 15 -3.00 8.37 -11.14
N TYR A 16 -3.77 8.37 -12.22
CA TYR A 16 -4.78 9.36 -12.50
C TYR A 16 -5.99 8.62 -13.05
N ALA A 17 -7.15 8.79 -12.43
CA ALA A 17 -8.35 8.01 -12.68
C ALA A 17 -9.57 8.93 -12.79
N TYR A 18 -10.44 8.64 -13.76
CA TYR A 18 -11.76 9.24 -13.89
C TYR A 18 -12.78 8.33 -13.24
N LEU A 19 -13.50 8.86 -12.25
CA LEU A 19 -14.57 8.16 -11.56
C LEU A 19 -15.93 8.54 -12.17
N ARG A 20 -16.88 7.60 -12.10
CA ARG A 20 -18.24 7.82 -12.60
C ARG A 20 -19.02 8.84 -11.77
N GLU A 21 -18.73 8.89 -10.47
CA GLU A 21 -19.34 9.79 -9.51
C GLU A 21 -18.26 10.66 -8.86
N PRO A 22 -18.53 11.96 -8.63
CA PRO A 22 -17.60 12.83 -7.92
C PRO A 22 -17.35 12.33 -6.49
N VAL A 23 -16.09 12.36 -6.06
CA VAL A 23 -15.67 12.04 -4.69
C VAL A 23 -14.82 13.17 -4.14
N THR A 24 -14.80 13.30 -2.81
CA THR A 24 -13.91 14.23 -2.11
C THR A 24 -12.54 13.60 -1.84
N ARG A 25 -11.55 14.42 -1.48
CA ARG A 25 -10.24 13.91 -1.04
C ARG A 25 -10.41 13.03 0.21
N GLU A 26 -11.30 13.43 1.12
CA GLU A 26 -11.60 12.74 2.37
C GLU A 26 -12.21 11.35 2.11
N ASP A 27 -13.06 11.22 1.08
CA ASP A 27 -13.61 9.92 0.67
C ASP A 27 -12.50 8.95 0.22
N VAL A 28 -11.53 9.46 -0.56
CA VAL A 28 -10.39 8.66 -1.02
C VAL A 28 -9.51 8.26 0.16
N VAL A 29 -9.13 9.20 1.02
CA VAL A 29 -8.32 8.94 2.22
C VAL A 29 -8.99 7.90 3.12
N ARG A 30 -10.29 8.06 3.39
CA ARG A 30 -11.07 7.11 4.22
C ARG A 30 -11.12 5.72 3.60
N THR A 31 -11.30 5.64 2.29
CA THR A 31 -11.38 4.36 1.57
C THR A 31 -10.04 3.63 1.59
N LEU A 32 -8.95 4.33 1.30
CA LEU A 32 -7.60 3.76 1.29
C LEU A 32 -7.16 3.35 2.70
N SER A 33 -7.40 4.19 3.71
CA SER A 33 -7.05 3.86 5.10
C SER A 33 -7.85 2.70 5.68
N GLY A 34 -9.08 2.47 5.19
CA GLY A 34 -9.88 1.30 5.56
C GLY A 34 -9.51 0.00 4.84
N SER A 35 -8.72 0.09 3.77
CA SER A 35 -8.40 -1.06 2.91
C SER A 35 -7.24 -1.90 3.49
N PRO A 36 -7.35 -3.24 3.51
CA PRO A 36 -6.23 -4.10 3.91
C PRO A 36 -5.01 -3.87 3.00
N ARG A 37 -3.81 -4.01 3.56
CA ARG A 37 -2.53 -3.94 2.83
C ARG A 37 -2.26 -2.60 2.13
N ILE A 38 -2.95 -1.54 2.54
CA ILE A 38 -2.69 -0.16 2.11
C ILE A 38 -2.36 0.67 3.35
N VAL A 39 -1.25 1.38 3.27
CA VAL A 39 -0.81 2.31 4.30
C VAL A 39 -0.66 3.70 3.70
N LEU A 40 -1.23 4.69 4.37
CA LEU A 40 -1.06 6.10 4.05
C LEU A 40 0.19 6.63 4.76
N ILE A 41 1.06 7.29 3.99
CA ILE A 41 2.29 7.91 4.45
C ILE A 41 2.00 9.39 4.72
N PRO A 42 1.95 9.80 5.98
CA PRO A 42 1.64 11.18 6.33
C PRO A 42 2.84 12.11 6.16
N PRO A 43 2.61 13.39 5.78
CA PRO A 43 3.68 14.34 5.53
C PRO A 43 4.50 14.68 6.78
N GLU A 44 3.90 14.66 7.98
CA GLU A 44 4.61 14.98 9.23
C GLU A 44 5.71 13.98 9.63
N LEU A 45 5.77 12.80 9.01
CA LEU A 45 6.86 11.85 9.22
C LEU A 45 8.13 12.20 8.42
N GLY A 46 8.08 13.20 7.54
CA GLY A 46 9.24 13.62 6.73
C GLY A 46 9.73 12.54 5.76
N ILE A 47 8.86 11.61 5.36
CA ILE A 47 9.22 10.53 4.43
C ILE A 47 9.20 11.08 3.00
N GLU A 48 10.35 11.58 2.56
CA GLU A 48 10.53 12.17 1.21
C GLU A 48 10.62 11.15 0.06
N GLY A 49 10.78 9.86 0.33
CA GLY A 49 10.94 8.89 -0.75
C GLY A 49 11.15 7.44 -0.31
N THR A 50 11.48 6.60 -1.29
CA THR A 50 11.54 5.14 -1.15
C THR A 50 12.67 4.66 -0.23
N ALA A 51 13.76 5.42 -0.11
CA ALA A 51 14.83 5.14 0.85
C ALA A 51 14.36 5.24 2.31
N HIS A 52 13.60 6.29 2.65
CA HIS A 52 13.02 6.44 3.98
C HIS A 52 12.00 5.33 4.28
N LEU A 53 11.16 4.97 3.30
CA LEU A 53 10.21 3.85 3.46
C LEU A 53 10.91 2.51 3.72
N PHE A 54 12.03 2.26 3.04
CA PHE A 54 12.82 1.06 3.30
C PHE A 54 13.44 1.08 4.71
N GLU A 55 13.93 2.24 5.16
CA GLU A 55 14.47 2.39 6.51
C GLU A 55 13.39 2.22 7.59
N VAL A 56 12.18 2.74 7.37
CA VAL A 56 11.02 2.47 8.23
C VAL A 56 10.79 0.96 8.37
N GLY A 57 10.83 0.20 7.27
CA GLY A 57 10.72 -1.26 7.34
C GLY A 57 11.80 -1.91 8.20
N ARG A 58 13.04 -1.41 8.15
CA ARG A 58 14.16 -1.89 8.98
C ARG A 58 13.99 -1.51 10.45
N ASP A 59 13.57 -0.29 10.74
CA ASP A 59 13.39 0.24 12.10
C ASP A 59 12.19 -0.40 12.81
N LEU A 60 11.15 -0.78 12.05
CA LEU A 60 10.05 -1.62 12.53
C LEU A 60 10.47 -3.08 12.82
N GLY A 61 11.74 -3.44 12.57
CA GLY A 61 12.27 -4.79 12.78
C GLY A 61 11.72 -5.83 11.81
N ARG A 62 11.21 -5.39 10.65
CA ARG A 62 10.60 -6.30 9.67
C ARG A 62 11.69 -7.16 9.04
N LYS A 63 11.37 -8.44 8.84
CA LYS A 63 12.27 -9.38 8.18
C LYS A 63 12.69 -8.79 6.83
N ARG A 64 14.00 -8.66 6.60
CA ARG A 64 14.60 -8.10 5.36
C ARG A 64 14.23 -6.64 5.03
N GLY A 65 13.59 -5.90 5.95
CA GLY A 65 13.03 -4.58 5.65
C GLY A 65 11.75 -4.66 4.82
N ASP A 66 11.09 -5.82 4.78
CA ASP A 66 9.92 -6.07 3.92
C ASP A 66 8.76 -5.11 4.22
N MET A 67 8.29 -4.40 3.20
CA MET A 67 7.08 -3.56 3.24
C MET A 67 6.02 -4.11 2.28
N PRO A 68 5.29 -5.20 2.62
CA PRO A 68 4.31 -5.81 1.71
C PRO A 68 3.09 -4.94 1.43
N GLU A 69 2.87 -3.86 2.17
CA GLU A 69 1.80 -2.90 1.93
C GLU A 69 2.08 -1.99 0.74
N VAL A 70 1.02 -1.56 0.06
CA VAL A 70 1.08 -0.42 -0.85
C VAL A 70 1.15 0.85 0.00
N MET A 71 2.20 1.64 -0.22
CA MET A 71 2.50 2.85 0.56
C MET A 71 2.08 4.09 -0.24
N VAL A 72 0.92 4.65 0.05
CA VAL A 72 0.36 5.82 -0.63
C VAL A 72 0.81 7.09 0.08
N PHE A 73 1.40 8.04 -0.64
CA PHE A 73 1.75 9.34 -0.07
C PHE A 73 0.48 10.17 0.14
N GLU A 74 0.11 10.43 1.41
CA GLU A 74 -1.17 11.06 1.75
C GLU A 74 -1.32 12.46 1.16
N GLU A 75 -0.23 13.23 1.12
CA GLU A 75 -0.18 14.57 0.53
C GLU A 75 -0.38 14.57 -0.99
N SER A 76 -0.10 13.44 -1.67
CA SER A 76 -0.26 13.31 -3.13
C SER A 76 -1.72 13.08 -3.56
N ILE A 77 -2.61 12.78 -2.61
CA ILE A 77 -4.01 12.47 -2.90
C ILE A 77 -4.76 13.76 -3.26
N ASN A 78 -5.23 13.83 -4.50
CA ASN A 78 -6.08 14.89 -5.00
C ASN A 78 -7.37 14.31 -5.60
N ALA A 79 -8.49 14.97 -5.37
CA ALA A 79 -9.79 14.60 -5.92
C ALA A 79 -10.57 15.86 -6.31
N SER A 80 -10.91 16.00 -7.59
CA SER A 80 -11.61 17.18 -8.11
C SER A 80 -12.39 16.82 -9.38
N GLY A 81 -13.65 17.25 -9.47
CA GLY A 81 -14.43 17.12 -10.71
C GLY A 81 -14.64 15.68 -11.21
N GLY A 82 -14.59 14.68 -10.33
CA GLY A 82 -14.63 13.26 -10.70
C GLY A 82 -13.27 12.66 -11.10
N GLU A 83 -12.20 13.44 -11.00
CA GLU A 83 -10.84 12.99 -11.24
C GLU A 83 -10.14 12.72 -9.90
N VAL A 84 -9.40 11.62 -9.81
CA VAL A 84 -8.57 11.28 -8.65
C VAL A 84 -7.15 11.03 -9.11
N SER A 85 -6.18 11.61 -8.41
CA SER A 85 -4.76 11.33 -8.61
C SER A 85 -4.06 11.05 -7.30
N LEU A 86 -3.08 10.16 -7.33
CA LEU A 86 -2.22 9.85 -6.19
C LEU A 86 -0.90 9.20 -6.63
N MET A 87 0.05 9.17 -5.72
CA MET A 87 1.34 8.51 -5.86
C MET A 87 1.52 7.45 -4.79
N TYR A 88 2.12 6.32 -5.16
CA TYR A 88 2.43 5.25 -4.20
C TYR A 88 3.73 4.52 -4.53
N ALA A 89 4.37 4.03 -3.47
CA ALA A 89 5.51 3.16 -3.55
C ALA A 89 5.08 1.68 -3.42
N VAL A 90 5.85 0.80 -4.08
CA VAL A 90 5.68 -0.65 -4.03
C VAL A 90 7.02 -1.28 -3.74
N HIS A 91 7.10 -2.00 -2.62
CA HIS A 91 8.26 -2.85 -2.33
C HIS A 91 8.12 -4.18 -3.08
N GLN A 92 8.75 -4.25 -4.26
CA GLN A 92 8.61 -5.36 -5.18
C GLN A 92 9.02 -6.72 -4.59
N GLU A 93 9.92 -6.71 -3.61
CA GLU A 93 10.47 -7.94 -3.01
C GLU A 93 9.46 -8.67 -2.12
N SER A 94 8.44 -7.97 -1.59
CA SER A 94 7.52 -8.53 -0.60
C SER A 94 6.03 -8.37 -0.90
N VAL A 95 5.62 -7.45 -1.80
CA VAL A 95 4.20 -7.10 -2.01
C VAL A 95 3.31 -8.32 -2.35
N VAL A 96 3.84 -9.33 -3.05
CA VAL A 96 3.08 -10.53 -3.45
C VAL A 96 3.15 -11.68 -2.43
N VAL A 97 3.94 -11.55 -1.36
CA VAL A 97 4.08 -12.60 -0.34
C VAL A 97 2.73 -12.94 0.32
N PRO A 98 1.97 -11.99 0.88
CA PRO A 98 0.67 -12.31 1.48
C PRO A 98 -0.35 -12.82 0.45
N GLU A 99 -0.29 -12.33 -0.78
CA GLU A 99 -1.18 -12.77 -1.87
C GLU A 99 -1.04 -14.26 -2.17
N ASN A 100 0.19 -14.78 -2.15
CA ASN A 100 0.44 -16.21 -2.36
C ASN A 100 -0.14 -17.08 -1.24
N VAL A 101 -0.06 -16.62 0.02
CA VAL A 101 -0.63 -17.33 1.17
C VAL A 101 -2.15 -17.40 1.05
N ASP A 102 -2.79 -16.30 0.67
CA ASP A 102 -4.24 -16.26 0.46
C ASP A 102 -4.68 -17.10 -0.74
N ALA A 103 -3.91 -17.08 -1.83
CA ALA A 103 -4.18 -17.88 -3.01
C ALA A 103 -4.20 -19.38 -2.69
N ILE A 104 -3.30 -19.86 -1.83
CA ILE A 104 -3.31 -21.26 -1.37
C ILE A 104 -4.63 -21.58 -0.67
N ARG A 105 -5.07 -20.75 0.29
CA ARG A 105 -6.33 -21.00 1.01
C ARG A 105 -7.54 -20.92 0.10
N ALA A 106 -7.53 -20.02 -0.88
CA ALA A 106 -8.59 -19.89 -1.87
C ALA A 106 -8.69 -21.15 -2.75
N VAL A 107 -7.57 -21.62 -3.32
CA VAL A 107 -7.52 -22.84 -4.15
C VAL A 107 -7.98 -24.06 -3.37
N MET A 108 -7.60 -24.15 -2.08
CA MET A 108 -7.99 -25.25 -1.20
C MET A 108 -9.42 -25.10 -0.65
N SER A 109 -10.13 -23.99 -0.94
CA SER A 109 -11.42 -23.65 -0.33
C SER A 109 -11.39 -23.72 1.21
N ALA A 110 -10.25 -23.36 1.80
CA ALA A 110 -9.95 -23.59 3.21
C ALA A 110 -10.42 -22.47 4.14
N ALA A 111 -10.76 -21.30 3.60
CA ALA A 111 -11.22 -20.14 4.36
C ALA A 111 -12.02 -19.18 3.47
N SER A 112 -12.85 -18.35 4.10
CA SER A 112 -13.44 -17.18 3.41
C SER A 112 -12.38 -16.14 3.08
N ARG A 113 -12.70 -15.20 2.17
CA ARG A 113 -11.80 -14.09 1.80
C ARG A 113 -11.40 -13.27 3.03
N GLU A 114 -12.38 -12.89 3.84
CA GLU A 114 -12.19 -12.05 5.02
C GLU A 114 -11.32 -12.76 6.06
N GLU A 115 -11.55 -14.07 6.23
CA GLU A 115 -10.78 -14.88 7.16
C GLU A 115 -9.33 -15.07 6.71
N THR A 116 -9.09 -15.38 5.43
CA THR A 116 -7.71 -15.56 4.93
C THR A 116 -6.90 -14.28 5.03
N VAL A 117 -7.45 -13.14 4.60
CA VAL A 117 -6.75 -11.85 4.65
C VAL A 117 -6.41 -11.51 6.10
N ARG A 118 -7.37 -11.63 7.02
CA ARG A 118 -7.14 -11.37 8.46
C ARG A 118 -6.06 -12.28 9.04
N LEU A 119 -6.09 -13.58 8.71
CA LEU A 119 -5.12 -14.55 9.24
C LEU A 119 -3.72 -14.29 8.69
N THR A 120 -3.60 -14.08 7.39
CA THR A 120 -2.32 -13.75 6.73
C THR A 120 -1.75 -12.45 7.27
N ASP A 121 -2.56 -11.39 7.32
CA ASP A 121 -2.11 -10.06 7.74
C ASP A 121 -1.65 -10.06 9.20
N SER A 122 -2.42 -10.68 10.11
CA SER A 122 -2.04 -10.79 11.52
C SER A 122 -0.79 -11.64 11.74
N THR A 123 -0.62 -12.72 10.96
CA THR A 123 0.56 -13.60 11.06
C THR A 123 1.83 -12.91 10.58
N LEU A 124 1.72 -12.10 9.52
CA LEU A 124 2.86 -11.42 8.89
C LEU A 124 3.11 -10.02 9.46
N GLY A 125 2.29 -9.54 10.40
CA GLY A 125 2.42 -8.20 10.97
C GLY A 125 2.16 -7.10 9.94
N ILE A 126 1.20 -7.33 9.04
CA ILE A 126 0.83 -6.40 7.97
C ILE A 126 -0.04 -5.29 8.53
N MET A 127 0.29 -4.06 8.15
CA MET A 127 -0.35 -2.84 8.57
C MET A 127 -1.47 -2.41 7.61
N ARG A 128 -2.33 -1.51 8.09
CA ARG A 128 -3.27 -0.75 7.27
C ARG A 128 -3.53 0.60 7.93
N GLY A 129 -4.09 1.54 7.18
CA GLY A 129 -4.45 2.85 7.71
C GLY A 129 -3.30 3.84 7.60
N ARG A 130 -3.22 4.78 8.52
CA ARG A 130 -2.19 5.82 8.51
C ARG A 130 -0.96 5.34 9.27
N LEU A 131 0.22 5.45 8.67
CA LEU A 131 1.48 5.13 9.36
C LEU A 131 1.66 6.08 10.54
N ALA A 132 1.99 5.53 11.71
CA ALA A 132 2.15 6.25 12.97
C ALA A 132 3.37 5.73 13.73
#